data_AF-A0A803R6Q4-F1
#
_entry.id   AF-A0A803R6Q4-F1
#
_cell.length_a   1.000
_cell.length_b   1.000
_cell.length_c   1.000
_cell.angle_alpha   90.00
_cell.angle_beta   90.00
_cell.angle_gamma   90.00
#
_symmetry.space_group_name_H-M   'P 1'
#
loop_
_entity.id
_entity.type
_entity.pdbx_description
1 polymer ?
#
loop_
_entity_poly.entity_id
_entity_poly.type
_entity_poly.pdbx_seq_one_letter_code
_entity_poly.pdbx_strand_id
1 'polypeptide(L)'
;MSKMASLCLNSLPLPPSSQSQPKKLVETSLFSSVSYNSTNGLVKGGGESLKPIVISGNPPTYVSAPGRRIVAVGDLHGDLEQTRCALEMAGVLSNDGQDLWVGGETVLVQLGDILDRGEDEIAILSLLRSLDIQAKSQGGAVFQVNGNHETMNVEGDFRYVDPGSFDECSDFLEYSDEYQDDWEEAFVNWIGVSSRWKENQKSTQNYWGPWNIVKRQKGVIARSILMRPGGKLACELARHSIVLKINDWVFCHGGLLPHHVEYGIDRINREVSLWMRGLNETDDGPRIPFLATRGYDSVVWNRLYSRDSSELEDYQVEQINSILEETLQAVDARAMVVGHTPQMEGVNCKYNCNIWRIDVGMSSGVLNSMPEVV
;
A
#
# COMPACT_ATOMS: atom_id res chain seq x y z
N MET A 1 50.19 48.16 34.42
CA MET A 1 50.09 47.09 33.41
C MET A 1 49.46 45.86 34.06
N SER A 2 48.48 45.28 33.35
CA SER A 2 47.76 44.01 33.57
C SER A 2 46.85 43.87 34.80
N LYS A 3 45.53 43.97 34.56
CA LYS A 3 44.50 43.26 35.33
C LYS A 3 43.54 42.60 34.35
N MET A 4 43.35 41.29 34.54
CA MET A 4 42.40 40.43 33.83
C MET A 4 40.97 40.94 33.97
N ALA A 5 40.18 40.83 32.90
CA ALA A 5 38.74 40.97 32.92
C ALA A 5 38.10 39.59 32.67
N SER A 6 37.23 39.21 33.61
CA SER A 6 36.37 38.03 33.59
C SER A 6 35.11 38.34 32.78
N LEU A 7 34.72 37.41 31.91
CA LEU A 7 33.50 37.48 31.11
C LEU A 7 32.34 36.83 31.88
N CYS A 8 31.37 37.63 32.30
CA CYS A 8 30.06 37.17 32.76
C CYS A 8 29.07 37.15 31.59
N LEU A 9 28.43 36.00 31.37
CA LEU A 9 27.33 35.80 30.43
C LEU A 9 26.03 36.30 31.07
N ASN A 10 25.35 37.22 30.39
CA ASN A 10 24.02 37.70 30.75
C ASN A 10 22.95 36.73 30.25
N SER A 11 22.08 36.34 31.17
CA SER A 11 20.80 35.65 30.99
C SER A 11 19.73 36.60 30.44
N LEU A 12 18.89 36.09 29.53
CA LEU A 12 17.68 36.74 29.01
C LEU A 12 16.51 35.73 28.98
N PRO A 13 15.24 36.20 29.02
CA PRO A 13 14.19 35.63 29.85
C PRO A 13 13.16 34.76 29.11
N LEU A 14 12.52 33.87 29.88
CA LEU A 14 11.36 33.06 29.50
C LEU A 14 10.10 33.92 29.26
N PRO A 15 9.24 33.59 28.27
CA PRO A 15 7.88 34.12 28.16
C PRO A 15 6.84 33.22 28.87
N PRO A 16 5.63 33.75 29.14
CA PRO A 16 4.80 33.32 30.27
C PRO A 16 3.87 32.15 29.98
N SER A 17 3.56 31.42 31.06
CA SER A 17 2.56 30.37 31.16
C SER A 17 1.13 30.92 30.95
N SER A 18 0.44 30.45 29.93
CA SER A 18 -1.03 30.53 29.84
C SER A 18 -1.63 29.14 30.07
N GLN A 19 -2.36 29.01 31.17
CA GLN A 19 -3.23 27.88 31.42
C GLN A 19 -4.40 27.92 30.43
N SER A 20 -4.48 26.94 29.54
CA SER A 20 -5.73 26.60 28.85
C SER A 20 -6.00 25.11 29.06
N GLN A 21 -7.19 24.84 29.59
CA GLN A 21 -7.69 23.50 29.89
C GLN A 21 -7.73 22.63 28.62
N PRO A 22 -7.51 21.30 28.73
CA PRO A 22 -7.67 20.42 27.58
C PRO A 22 -9.16 20.35 27.23
N LYS A 23 -9.54 20.97 26.11
CA LYS A 23 -10.82 20.67 25.47
C LYS A 23 -10.75 19.24 24.95
N LYS A 24 -11.48 18.36 25.63
CA LYS A 24 -11.82 17.00 25.21
C LYS A 24 -12.46 17.10 23.82
N LEU A 25 -11.71 16.81 22.76
CA LEU A 25 -12.25 16.60 21.43
C LEU A 25 -12.94 15.23 21.46
N VAL A 26 -14.25 15.27 21.62
CA VAL A 26 -15.12 14.13 21.34
C VAL A 26 -15.21 14.05 19.82
N GLU A 27 -14.40 13.18 19.22
CA GLU A 27 -14.69 12.71 17.86
C GLU A 27 -15.95 11.84 17.94
N THR A 28 -17.08 12.47 17.68
CA THR A 28 -18.31 11.78 17.30
C THR A 28 -18.03 11.04 15.99
N SER A 29 -17.80 9.73 16.11
CA SER A 29 -17.84 8.78 15.00
C SER A 29 -19.26 8.78 14.41
N LEU A 30 -19.49 9.62 13.41
CA LEU A 30 -20.66 9.57 12.55
C LEU A 30 -20.25 9.04 11.18
N PHE A 31 -19.92 7.74 11.12
CA PHE A 31 -20.14 7.01 9.88
C PHE A 31 -21.61 6.56 9.91
N SER A 32 -22.46 7.38 9.30
CA SER A 32 -23.77 6.92 8.85
C SER A 32 -23.52 5.78 7.87
N SER A 33 -24.05 4.59 8.18
CA SER A 33 -24.22 3.52 7.21
C SER A 33 -25.01 4.05 6.02
N VAL A 34 -24.33 4.40 4.92
CA VAL A 34 -24.99 4.79 3.69
C VAL A 34 -25.48 3.51 3.00
N SER A 35 -26.69 3.09 3.36
CA SER A 35 -27.47 2.17 2.55
C SER A 35 -28.05 2.95 1.37
N TYR A 36 -27.46 2.80 0.18
CA TYR A 36 -28.04 3.32 -1.06
C TYR A 36 -29.31 2.53 -1.39
N ASN A 37 -30.48 3.14 -1.16
CA ASN A 37 -31.73 2.70 -1.74
C ASN A 37 -31.81 3.20 -3.18
N SER A 38 -31.44 2.35 -4.14
CA SER A 38 -31.70 2.60 -5.55
C SER A 38 -33.14 2.21 -5.88
N THR A 39 -33.98 3.19 -6.20
CA THR A 39 -35.37 2.99 -6.59
C THR A 39 -35.47 2.51 -8.04
N ASN A 40 -35.89 1.25 -8.20
CA ASN A 40 -36.55 0.58 -9.33
C ASN A 40 -36.61 1.30 -10.70
N GLY A 41 -35.79 0.80 -11.63
CA GLY A 41 -36.16 0.64 -13.03
C GLY A 41 -36.20 -0.86 -13.35
N LEU A 42 -37.40 -1.42 -13.60
CA LEU A 42 -37.59 -2.82 -13.96
C LEU A 42 -36.97 -3.13 -15.33
N VAL A 43 -35.86 -3.85 -15.34
CA VAL A 43 -35.46 -4.70 -16.47
C VAL A 43 -35.40 -6.13 -15.96
N LYS A 44 -36.32 -6.97 -16.47
CA LYS A 44 -36.35 -8.41 -16.20
C LYS A 44 -35.20 -9.09 -16.95
N GLY A 45 -34.11 -9.38 -16.24
CA GLY A 45 -33.10 -10.37 -16.60
C GLY A 45 -32.90 -11.31 -15.42
N GLY A 46 -33.21 -12.59 -15.59
CA GLY A 46 -33.24 -13.60 -14.52
C GLY A 46 -31.88 -14.11 -14.07
N GLY A 47 -31.00 -13.22 -13.60
CA GLY A 47 -29.85 -13.58 -12.77
C GLY A 47 -30.12 -13.09 -11.35
N GLU A 48 -29.98 -13.96 -10.34
CA GLU A 48 -29.98 -13.50 -8.94
C GLU A 48 -28.84 -12.49 -8.77
N SER A 49 -29.15 -11.26 -8.37
CA SER A 49 -28.15 -10.26 -8.04
C SER A 49 -27.27 -10.78 -6.90
N LEU A 50 -25.94 -10.66 -7.06
CA LEU A 50 -25.00 -11.11 -6.03
C LEU A 50 -25.27 -10.36 -4.71
N LYS A 51 -25.14 -11.07 -3.57
CA LYS A 51 -25.20 -10.42 -2.24
C LYS A 51 -24.15 -9.31 -2.16
N PRO A 52 -24.36 -8.23 -1.41
CA PRO A 52 -23.41 -7.11 -1.35
C PRO A 52 -22.04 -7.52 -0.78
N ILE A 53 -20.98 -6.79 -1.16
CA ILE A 53 -19.69 -6.89 -0.49
C ILE A 53 -19.84 -6.30 0.92
N VAL A 54 -19.43 -7.07 1.94
CA VAL A 54 -19.45 -6.61 3.33
C VAL A 54 -18.02 -6.52 3.84
N ILE A 55 -17.66 -5.36 4.38
CA ILE A 55 -16.31 -5.08 4.89
C ILE A 55 -16.38 -4.87 6.41
N SER A 56 -15.46 -5.49 7.14
CA SER A 56 -15.24 -5.30 8.58
C SER A 56 -13.77 -5.01 8.87
N GLY A 57 -13.53 -4.11 9.83
CA GLY A 57 -12.20 -3.56 10.15
C GLY A 57 -11.94 -2.21 9.46
N ASN A 58 -11.09 -1.39 10.07
CA ASN A 58 -10.57 -0.16 9.48
C ASN A 58 -9.07 -0.02 9.81
N PRO A 59 -8.16 -0.34 8.87
CA PRO A 59 -8.40 -0.64 7.46
C PRO A 59 -9.12 -1.99 7.23
N PRO A 60 -9.71 -2.23 6.04
CA PRO A 60 -10.45 -3.47 5.73
C PRO A 60 -9.66 -4.72 6.11
N THR A 61 -10.17 -5.52 7.05
CA THR A 61 -9.48 -6.74 7.52
C THR A 61 -10.22 -7.99 7.07
N TYR A 62 -11.55 -7.98 7.18
CA TYR A 62 -12.42 -9.08 6.78
C TYR A 62 -13.41 -8.60 5.72
N VAL A 63 -13.45 -9.29 4.58
CA VAL A 63 -14.32 -8.96 3.45
C VAL A 63 -15.12 -10.20 3.06
N SER A 64 -16.43 -10.08 3.01
CA SER A 64 -17.30 -11.07 2.39
C SER A 64 -17.67 -10.60 1.00
N ALA A 65 -17.27 -11.36 -0.01
CA ALA A 65 -17.52 -11.09 -1.43
C ALA A 65 -18.08 -12.36 -2.10
N PRO A 66 -19.27 -12.84 -1.70
CA PRO A 66 -19.81 -14.11 -2.17
C PRO A 66 -20.15 -14.05 -3.66
N GLY A 67 -19.79 -15.12 -4.38
CA GLY A 67 -20.09 -15.28 -5.81
C GLY A 67 -19.30 -14.38 -6.76
N ARG A 68 -18.42 -13.53 -6.25
CA ARG A 68 -17.57 -12.65 -7.07
C ARG A 68 -16.31 -13.38 -7.51
N ARG A 69 -15.86 -13.06 -8.72
CA ARG A 69 -14.50 -13.37 -9.18
C ARG A 69 -13.53 -12.54 -8.34
N ILE A 70 -12.54 -13.19 -7.76
CA ILE A 70 -11.43 -12.53 -7.06
C ILE A 70 -10.19 -12.72 -7.93
N VAL A 71 -9.45 -11.64 -8.19
CA VAL A 71 -8.19 -11.66 -8.93
C VAL A 71 -7.12 -11.01 -8.08
N ALA A 72 -5.92 -11.58 -8.03
CA ALA A 72 -4.78 -11.00 -7.35
C ALA A 72 -3.63 -10.66 -8.31
N VAL A 73 -2.98 -9.52 -8.04
CA VAL A 73 -1.80 -9.02 -8.77
C VAL A 73 -0.68 -8.80 -7.77
N GLY A 74 0.53 -9.26 -8.13
CA GLY A 74 1.72 -9.15 -7.30
C GLY A 74 2.37 -7.76 -7.33
N ASP A 75 3.67 -7.78 -7.05
CA ASP A 75 4.53 -6.62 -6.82
C ASP A 75 4.70 -5.78 -8.09
N LEU A 76 4.46 -4.47 -7.99
CA LEU A 76 4.39 -3.54 -9.14
C LEU A 76 5.61 -2.62 -9.25
N HIS A 77 6.23 -2.26 -8.13
CA HIS A 77 7.54 -1.60 -8.07
C HIS A 77 7.72 -0.44 -9.05
N GLY A 78 6.80 0.53 -8.98
CA GLY A 78 6.87 1.79 -9.72
C GLY A 78 6.82 1.68 -11.25
N ASP A 79 6.44 0.51 -11.79
CA ASP A 79 6.38 0.25 -13.24
C ASP A 79 4.94 0.31 -13.74
N LEU A 80 4.52 1.50 -14.20
CA LEU A 80 3.13 1.75 -14.62
C LEU A 80 2.75 0.97 -15.87
N GLU A 81 3.68 0.77 -16.80
CA GLU A 81 3.40 0.03 -18.04
C GLU A 81 3.16 -1.46 -17.74
N GLN A 82 4.02 -2.07 -16.92
CA GLN A 82 3.81 -3.46 -16.48
C GLN A 82 2.55 -3.59 -15.61
N THR A 83 2.22 -2.56 -14.81
CA THR A 83 0.96 -2.50 -14.05
C THR A 83 -0.25 -2.54 -14.98
N ARG A 84 -0.29 -1.70 -16.03
CA ARG A 84 -1.37 -1.71 -17.02
C ARG A 84 -1.49 -3.06 -17.70
N CYS A 85 -0.37 -3.65 -18.15
CA CYS A 85 -0.36 -4.99 -18.74
C CYS A 85 -0.95 -6.06 -17.80
N ALA A 86 -0.60 -6.04 -16.52
CA ALA A 86 -1.14 -6.98 -15.54
C ALA A 86 -2.66 -6.80 -15.35
N LEU A 87 -3.14 -5.56 -15.25
CA LEU A 87 -4.57 -5.26 -15.05
C LEU A 87 -5.42 -5.54 -16.30
N GLU A 88 -4.87 -5.30 -17.49
CA GLU A 88 -5.49 -5.70 -18.77
C GLU A 88 -5.58 -7.23 -18.89
N MET A 89 -4.49 -7.94 -18.54
CA MET A 89 -4.47 -9.40 -18.53
C MET A 89 -5.48 -9.99 -17.53
N ALA A 90 -5.64 -9.35 -16.37
CA ALA A 90 -6.68 -9.69 -15.40
C ALA A 90 -8.11 -9.43 -15.92
N GLY A 91 -8.26 -8.64 -16.99
CA GLY A 91 -9.55 -8.24 -17.55
C GLY A 91 -10.29 -7.26 -16.64
N VAL A 92 -9.55 -6.41 -15.92
CA VAL A 92 -10.12 -5.37 -15.03
C VAL A 92 -9.85 -3.96 -15.53
N LEU A 93 -8.86 -3.77 -16.41
CA LEU A 93 -8.53 -2.50 -17.07
C LEU A 93 -8.86 -2.55 -18.57
N SER A 94 -9.36 -1.44 -19.13
CA SER A 94 -9.56 -1.30 -20.57
C SER A 94 -8.24 -1.29 -21.32
N ASN A 95 -8.22 -1.89 -22.52
CA ASN A 95 -7.03 -2.00 -23.37
C ASN A 95 -6.96 -0.90 -24.46
N ASP A 96 -7.72 0.18 -24.27
CA ASP A 96 -7.81 1.34 -25.17
C ASP A 96 -6.99 2.54 -24.66
N GLY A 97 -6.23 2.35 -23.57
CA GLY A 97 -5.40 3.37 -22.94
C GLY A 97 -6.19 4.46 -22.19
N GLN A 98 -7.47 4.24 -21.89
CA GLN A 98 -8.30 5.19 -21.13
C GLN A 98 -8.29 4.95 -19.61
N ASP A 99 -7.59 3.92 -19.14
CA ASP A 99 -7.52 3.53 -17.72
C ASP A 99 -8.92 3.34 -17.07
N LEU A 100 -9.83 2.66 -17.78
CA LEU A 100 -11.22 2.44 -17.33
C LEU A 100 -11.41 1.04 -16.72
N TRP A 101 -12.23 0.96 -15.66
CA TRP A 101 -12.62 -0.31 -15.06
C TRP A 101 -13.60 -1.08 -15.95
N VAL A 102 -13.18 -2.27 -16.38
CA VAL A 102 -13.98 -3.21 -17.20
C VAL A 102 -14.25 -4.53 -16.48
N GLY A 103 -13.83 -4.65 -15.21
CA GLY A 103 -13.94 -5.88 -14.41
C GLY A 103 -15.34 -6.19 -13.89
N GLY A 104 -16.34 -5.33 -14.11
CA GLY A 104 -17.71 -5.50 -13.59
C GLY A 104 -17.72 -5.69 -12.08
N GLU A 105 -18.31 -6.80 -11.62
CA GLU A 105 -18.42 -7.19 -10.20
C GLU A 105 -17.16 -7.86 -9.62
N THR A 106 -16.04 -7.88 -10.36
CA THR A 106 -14.77 -8.48 -9.92
C THR A 106 -14.20 -7.76 -8.69
N VAL A 107 -13.56 -8.53 -7.81
CA VAL A 107 -12.74 -8.01 -6.71
C VAL A 107 -11.27 -8.16 -7.08
N LEU A 108 -10.56 -7.05 -7.20
CA LEU A 108 -9.11 -7.03 -7.43
C LEU A 108 -8.39 -6.90 -6.08
N VAL A 109 -7.30 -7.65 -5.91
CA VAL A 109 -6.38 -7.52 -4.77
C VAL A 109 -4.97 -7.26 -5.28
N GLN A 110 -4.40 -6.10 -4.96
CA GLN A 110 -2.99 -5.80 -5.19
C GLN A 110 -2.19 -6.16 -3.92
N LEU A 111 -1.11 -6.95 -4.05
CA LEU A 111 -0.39 -7.59 -2.94
C LEU A 111 0.77 -6.78 -2.32
N GLY A 112 0.74 -5.45 -2.37
CA GLY A 112 1.80 -4.59 -1.84
C GLY A 112 3.01 -4.46 -2.75
N ASP A 113 4.02 -3.72 -2.30
CA ASP A 113 5.20 -3.37 -3.09
C ASP A 113 4.84 -2.67 -4.42
N ILE A 114 4.07 -1.59 -4.26
CA ILE A 114 3.81 -0.63 -5.34
C ILE A 114 4.99 0.33 -5.46
N LEU A 115 5.58 0.71 -4.33
CA LEU A 115 6.67 1.68 -4.27
C LEU A 115 8.03 1.09 -4.65
N ASP A 116 8.97 2.01 -4.90
CA ASP A 116 10.39 1.81 -5.20
C ASP A 116 10.68 1.10 -6.53
N ARG A 117 11.97 1.10 -6.92
CA ARG A 117 12.54 0.51 -8.15
C ARG A 117 12.11 1.13 -9.49
N GLY A 118 10.92 1.73 -9.55
CA GLY A 118 10.41 2.47 -10.70
C GLY A 118 10.11 3.94 -10.38
N GLU A 119 9.65 4.68 -11.38
CA GLU A 119 9.48 6.15 -11.33
C GLU A 119 8.02 6.61 -11.41
N ASP A 120 7.05 5.70 -11.49
CA ASP A 120 5.62 6.01 -11.63
C ASP A 120 4.79 5.53 -10.42
N GLU A 121 5.34 5.65 -9.21
CA GLU A 121 4.77 5.12 -7.97
C GLU A 121 3.43 5.78 -7.59
N ILE A 122 3.38 7.11 -7.59
CA ILE A 122 2.17 7.88 -7.22
C ILE A 122 1.12 7.70 -8.32
N ALA A 123 1.54 7.62 -9.59
CA ALA A 123 0.66 7.34 -10.71
C ALA A 123 -0.03 5.96 -10.56
N ILE A 124 0.68 4.92 -10.15
CA ILE A 124 0.07 3.61 -9.90
C ILE A 124 -0.92 3.66 -8.72
N LEU A 125 -0.55 4.29 -7.60
CA LEU A 125 -1.48 4.44 -6.47
C LEU A 125 -2.74 5.23 -6.86
N SER A 126 -2.57 6.29 -7.66
CA SER A 126 -3.65 7.10 -8.23
C SER A 126 -4.57 6.27 -9.15
N LEU A 127 -3.99 5.46 -10.04
CA LEU A 127 -4.71 4.54 -10.92
C LEU A 127 -5.57 3.57 -10.11
N LEU A 128 -4.98 2.87 -9.13
CA LEU A 128 -5.70 1.89 -8.32
C LEU A 128 -6.83 2.55 -7.50
N ARG A 129 -6.62 3.78 -7.02
CA ARG A 129 -7.66 4.58 -6.35
C ARG A 129 -8.82 4.93 -7.29
N SER A 130 -8.52 5.36 -8.52
CA SER A 130 -9.52 5.63 -9.56
C SER A 130 -10.32 4.37 -9.90
N LEU A 131 -9.63 3.24 -10.09
CA LEU A 131 -10.26 1.96 -10.41
C LEU A 131 -11.15 1.45 -9.27
N ASP A 132 -10.77 1.64 -8.01
CA ASP A 132 -11.63 1.30 -6.86
C ASP A 132 -12.97 2.06 -6.90
N ILE A 133 -12.92 3.37 -7.19
CA ILE A 133 -14.12 4.21 -7.32
C ILE A 133 -15.02 3.69 -8.45
N GLN A 134 -14.43 3.39 -9.61
CA GLN A 134 -15.16 2.86 -10.76
C GLN A 134 -15.72 1.46 -10.49
N ALA A 135 -14.94 0.56 -9.88
CA ALA A 135 -15.34 -0.81 -9.54
C ALA A 135 -16.55 -0.84 -8.60
N LYS A 136 -16.54 0.01 -7.55
CA LYS A 136 -17.65 0.12 -6.59
C LYS A 136 -18.97 0.50 -7.26
N SER A 137 -18.93 1.35 -8.29
CA SER A 137 -20.14 1.72 -9.05
C SER A 137 -20.75 0.56 -9.84
N GLN A 138 -19.97 -0.49 -10.10
CA GLN A 138 -20.35 -1.69 -10.85
C GLN A 138 -20.50 -2.93 -9.95
N GLY A 139 -20.44 -2.79 -8.63
CA GLY A 139 -20.59 -3.90 -7.67
C GLY A 139 -19.31 -4.71 -7.41
N GLY A 140 -18.18 -4.28 -7.99
CA GLY A 140 -16.83 -4.78 -7.73
C GLY A 140 -16.11 -3.98 -6.65
N ALA A 141 -14.82 -4.24 -6.46
CA ALA A 141 -13.95 -3.51 -5.52
C ALA A 141 -12.48 -3.69 -5.86
N VAL A 142 -11.64 -2.74 -5.44
CA VAL A 142 -10.18 -2.90 -5.44
C VAL A 142 -9.68 -2.82 -4.00
N PHE A 143 -8.93 -3.82 -3.58
CA PHE A 143 -8.22 -3.82 -2.31
C PHE A 143 -6.72 -3.83 -2.55
N GLN A 144 -6.01 -3.11 -1.68
CA GLN A 144 -4.55 -3.09 -1.65
C GLN A 144 -4.12 -3.57 -0.26
N VAL A 145 -3.04 -4.34 -0.20
CA VAL A 145 -2.31 -4.59 1.06
C VAL A 145 -0.99 -3.84 1.01
N ASN A 146 -0.46 -3.44 2.17
CA ASN A 146 0.86 -2.83 2.24
C ASN A 146 1.95 -3.92 2.28
N GLY A 147 2.98 -3.75 1.46
CA GLY A 147 4.19 -4.54 1.45
C GLY A 147 5.32 -3.91 2.26
N ASN A 148 6.52 -4.48 2.14
CA ASN A 148 7.65 -3.95 2.89
C ASN A 148 8.09 -2.60 2.35
N HIS A 149 7.98 -2.36 1.04
CA HIS A 149 8.36 -1.08 0.44
C HIS A 149 7.48 0.09 0.90
N GLU A 150 6.17 -0.12 1.10
CA GLU A 150 5.30 0.89 1.71
C GLU A 150 5.74 1.23 3.13
N THR A 151 6.01 0.20 3.95
CA THR A 151 6.42 0.42 5.36
C THR A 151 7.81 1.05 5.47
N MET A 152 8.76 0.67 4.61
CA MET A 152 10.09 1.27 4.55
C MET A 152 10.02 2.76 4.22
N ASN A 153 9.22 3.13 3.23
CA ASN A 153 9.07 4.52 2.83
C ASN A 153 8.42 5.36 3.94
N VAL A 154 7.42 4.83 4.64
CA VAL A 154 6.83 5.53 5.79
C VAL A 154 7.84 5.69 6.93
N GLU A 155 8.73 4.72 7.13
CA GLU A 155 9.82 4.82 8.09
C GLU A 155 10.89 5.86 7.70
N GLY A 156 10.92 6.30 6.43
CA GLY A 156 11.96 7.17 5.89
C GLY A 156 13.18 6.41 5.37
N ASP A 157 13.04 5.11 5.15
CA ASP A 157 14.05 4.27 4.52
C ASP A 157 13.87 4.25 3.00
N PHE A 158 14.65 5.09 2.32
CA PHE A 158 14.58 5.31 0.88
C PHE A 158 15.67 4.58 0.08
N ARG A 159 16.23 3.49 0.62
CA ARG A 159 17.38 2.79 0.00
C ARG A 159 17.09 2.21 -1.39
N TYR A 160 15.84 1.95 -1.75
CA TYR A 160 15.44 1.35 -3.03
C TYR A 160 14.71 2.31 -3.98
N VAL A 161 14.56 3.58 -3.59
CA VAL A 161 13.83 4.59 -4.36
C VAL A 161 14.62 4.95 -5.63
N ASP A 162 13.94 4.89 -6.77
CA ASP A 162 14.52 5.36 -8.04
C ASP A 162 14.63 6.89 -8.07
N PRO A 163 15.68 7.48 -8.68
CA PRO A 163 15.77 8.93 -8.85
C PRO A 163 14.53 9.60 -9.46
N GLY A 164 13.87 8.96 -10.43
CA GLY A 164 12.65 9.49 -11.07
C GLY A 164 11.45 9.53 -10.11
N SER A 165 11.39 8.65 -9.11
CA SER A 165 10.36 8.68 -8.07
C SER A 165 10.50 9.90 -7.13
N PHE A 166 11.72 10.36 -6.86
CA PHE A 166 11.92 11.63 -6.14
C PHE A 166 11.44 12.84 -6.96
N ASP A 167 11.61 12.77 -8.27
CA ASP A 167 11.11 13.78 -9.19
C ASP A 167 9.57 13.77 -9.22
N GLU A 168 8.94 12.59 -9.30
CA GLU A 168 7.48 12.43 -9.23
C GLU A 168 6.91 13.01 -7.94
N CYS A 169 7.55 12.76 -6.78
CA CYS A 169 7.13 13.34 -5.50
C CYS A 169 7.15 14.88 -5.51
N SER A 170 8.15 15.49 -6.18
CA SER A 170 8.24 16.95 -6.28
C SER A 170 7.13 17.51 -7.16
N ASP A 171 6.94 16.89 -8.33
CA ASP A 171 5.93 17.31 -9.29
C ASP A 171 4.53 17.15 -8.72
N PHE A 172 4.27 16.04 -8.01
CA PHE A 172 2.98 15.80 -7.38
C PHE A 172 2.68 16.79 -6.26
N LEU A 173 3.68 17.18 -5.45
CA LEU A 173 3.47 18.25 -4.45
C LEU A 173 3.11 19.57 -5.12
N GLU A 174 3.85 19.98 -6.15
CA GLU A 174 3.59 21.22 -6.89
C GLU A 174 2.19 21.19 -7.53
N TYR A 175 1.83 20.08 -8.18
CA TYR A 175 0.50 19.86 -8.73
C TYR A 175 -0.60 19.91 -7.66
N SER A 176 -0.40 19.26 -6.51
CA SER A 176 -1.40 19.19 -5.44
C SER A 176 -1.67 20.53 -4.78
N ASP A 177 -0.69 21.44 -4.75
CA ASP A 177 -0.84 22.79 -4.22
C ASP A 177 -1.82 23.64 -5.06
N GLU A 178 -1.98 23.33 -6.36
CA GLU A 178 -2.96 24.00 -7.23
C GLU A 178 -4.42 23.69 -6.85
N TYR A 179 -4.65 22.58 -6.13
CA TYR A 179 -5.98 22.09 -5.73
C TYR A 179 -6.47 22.62 -4.39
N GLN A 180 -5.84 23.66 -3.82
CA GLN A 180 -6.27 24.31 -2.56
C GLN A 180 -6.52 23.30 -1.41
N ASP A 181 -5.65 22.30 -1.27
CA ASP A 181 -5.77 21.20 -0.32
C ASP A 181 -6.87 20.15 -0.56
N ASP A 182 -7.55 20.13 -1.71
CA ASP A 182 -8.37 18.97 -2.12
C ASP A 182 -7.48 17.79 -2.54
N TRP A 183 -7.03 17.06 -1.52
CA TRP A 183 -6.19 15.87 -1.69
C TRP A 183 -6.86 14.78 -2.53
N GLU A 184 -8.14 14.50 -2.30
CA GLU A 184 -8.80 13.36 -2.94
C GLU A 184 -8.96 13.62 -4.44
N GLU A 185 -9.32 14.85 -4.84
CA GLU A 185 -9.40 15.22 -6.25
C GLU A 185 -8.02 15.23 -6.92
N ALA A 186 -7.01 15.87 -6.30
CA ALA A 186 -5.66 15.90 -6.86
C ALA A 186 -5.09 14.49 -7.01
N PHE A 187 -5.17 13.67 -5.96
CA PHE A 187 -4.60 12.35 -5.95
C PHE A 187 -5.24 11.42 -7.00
N VAL A 188 -6.56 11.42 -7.14
CA VAL A 188 -7.26 10.60 -8.15
C VAL A 188 -6.95 11.04 -9.58
N ASN A 189 -6.76 12.35 -9.79
CA ASN A 189 -6.50 12.89 -11.13
C ASN A 189 -5.03 12.78 -11.56
N TRP A 190 -4.11 12.47 -10.64
CA TRP A 190 -2.67 12.43 -10.92
C TRP A 190 -2.31 11.51 -12.10
N ILE A 191 -2.89 10.30 -12.17
CA ILE A 191 -2.65 9.35 -13.27
C ILE A 191 -2.92 9.96 -14.66
N GLY A 192 -3.91 10.86 -14.77
CA GLY A 192 -4.28 11.49 -16.04
C GLY A 192 -3.32 12.59 -16.50
N VAL A 193 -2.42 13.05 -15.63
CA VAL A 193 -1.51 14.18 -15.91
C VAL A 193 -0.03 13.86 -15.70
N SER A 194 0.32 12.82 -14.93
CA SER A 194 1.68 12.50 -14.51
C SER A 194 2.67 12.38 -15.68
N SER A 195 2.28 11.72 -16.78
CA SER A 195 3.14 11.55 -17.96
C SER A 195 3.54 12.89 -18.58
N ARG A 196 2.62 13.87 -18.62
CA ARG A 196 2.91 15.22 -19.14
C ARG A 196 3.87 15.98 -18.23
N TRP A 197 3.72 15.87 -16.92
CA TRP A 197 4.66 16.47 -15.96
C TRP A 197 6.07 15.90 -16.15
N LYS A 198 6.17 14.58 -16.28
CA LYS A 198 7.41 13.85 -16.54
C LYS A 198 8.09 14.26 -17.86
N GLU A 199 7.32 14.44 -18.93
CA GLU A 199 7.83 14.93 -20.22
C GLU A 199 8.36 16.37 -20.14
N ASN A 200 7.61 17.26 -19.48
CA ASN A 200 8.02 18.66 -19.28
C ASN A 200 9.35 18.74 -18.53
N GLN A 201 9.55 17.91 -17.50
CA GLN A 201 10.83 17.81 -16.81
C GLN A 201 11.97 17.36 -17.74
N LYS A 202 11.76 16.30 -18.53
CA LYS A 202 12.79 15.81 -19.48
C LYS A 202 13.18 16.90 -20.49
N SER A 203 12.23 17.71 -20.94
CA SER A 203 12.47 18.81 -21.89
C SER A 203 13.26 19.99 -21.31
N THR A 204 13.23 20.19 -19.98
CA THR A 204 13.90 21.31 -19.29
C THR A 204 15.32 20.96 -18.82
N GLN A 205 15.79 19.73 -19.03
CA GLN A 205 17.14 19.27 -18.68
C GLN A 205 18.23 19.86 -19.61
N ASN A 206 18.55 21.15 -19.45
CA ASN A 206 19.82 21.73 -19.90
C ASN A 206 20.87 21.65 -18.76
N TYR A 207 21.86 20.78 -18.96
CA TYR A 207 22.79 20.25 -17.96
C TYR A 207 23.70 21.30 -17.28
N TRP A 208 23.54 21.50 -15.95
CA TRP A 208 24.54 22.10 -15.06
C TRP A 208 24.59 21.33 -13.72
N GLY A 209 25.78 20.85 -13.33
CA GLY A 209 25.98 19.96 -12.16
C GLY A 209 25.40 20.45 -10.80
N PRO A 210 25.43 21.74 -10.45
CA PRO A 210 24.84 22.23 -9.19
C PRO A 210 23.31 22.10 -9.12
N TRP A 211 22.62 22.23 -10.25
CA TRP A 211 21.15 22.16 -10.32
C TRP A 211 20.62 20.76 -10.04
N ASN A 212 21.37 19.71 -10.41
CA ASN A 212 21.02 18.33 -10.14
C ASN A 212 21.05 18.00 -8.63
N ILE A 213 21.96 18.61 -7.86
CA ILE A 213 22.04 18.41 -6.41
C ILE A 213 20.81 19.06 -5.74
N VAL A 214 20.47 20.29 -6.13
CA VAL A 214 19.30 21.00 -5.60
C VAL A 214 18.00 20.27 -5.96
N LYS A 215 17.85 19.81 -7.21
CA LYS A 215 16.68 19.04 -7.65
C LYS A 215 16.52 17.77 -6.80
N ARG A 216 17.59 16.99 -6.66
CA ARG A 216 17.59 15.77 -5.84
C ARG A 216 17.23 16.07 -4.38
N GLN A 217 17.77 17.14 -3.80
CA GLN A 217 17.42 17.56 -2.44
C GLN A 217 15.93 17.91 -2.31
N LYS A 218 15.37 18.64 -3.28
CA LYS A 218 13.93 18.94 -3.32
C LYS A 218 13.09 17.67 -3.37
N GLY A 219 13.44 16.70 -4.22
CA GLY A 219 12.71 15.44 -4.32
C GLY A 219 12.78 14.59 -3.05
N VAL A 220 13.95 14.52 -2.40
CA VAL A 220 14.08 13.84 -1.10
C VAL A 220 13.22 14.52 -0.03
N ILE A 221 13.19 15.85 0.01
CA ILE A 221 12.33 16.61 0.92
C ILE A 221 10.85 16.36 0.61
N ALA A 222 10.46 16.39 -0.67
CA ALA A 222 9.10 16.15 -1.12
C ALA A 222 8.60 14.77 -0.68
N ARG A 223 9.37 13.72 -0.98
CA ARG A 223 9.07 12.35 -0.53
C ARG A 223 8.96 12.26 0.99
N SER A 224 9.89 12.89 1.71
CA SER A 224 9.87 12.91 3.18
C SER A 224 8.62 13.58 3.75
N ILE A 225 8.12 14.64 3.12
CA ILE A 225 6.88 15.32 3.52
C ILE A 225 5.66 14.42 3.28
N LEU A 226 5.61 13.76 2.13
CA LEU A 226 4.50 12.90 1.74
C LEU A 226 4.44 11.59 2.52
N MET A 227 5.58 10.95 2.77
CA MET A 227 5.68 9.58 3.28
C MET A 227 5.88 9.46 4.79
N ARG A 228 6.44 10.48 5.48
CA ARG A 228 6.59 10.39 6.95
C ARG A 228 5.24 10.12 7.63
N PRO A 229 5.19 9.53 8.83
CA PRO A 229 3.95 9.36 9.58
C PRO A 229 3.12 10.65 9.64
N GLY A 230 1.86 10.58 9.22
CA GLY A 230 0.94 11.72 9.09
C GLY A 230 1.06 12.54 7.80
N GLY A 231 2.03 12.23 6.93
CA GLY A 231 2.10 12.75 5.56
C GLY A 231 0.94 12.24 4.69
N LYS A 232 0.58 12.99 3.63
CA LYS A 232 -0.63 12.69 2.85
C LYS A 232 -0.57 11.31 2.16
N LEU A 233 0.58 10.90 1.59
CA LEU A 233 0.74 9.54 1.04
C LEU A 233 0.80 8.48 2.14
N ALA A 234 1.45 8.74 3.27
CA ALA A 234 1.43 7.81 4.41
C ALA A 234 0.00 7.55 4.90
N CYS A 235 -0.82 8.59 4.97
CA CYS A 235 -2.24 8.50 5.31
C CYS A 235 -3.07 7.75 4.26
N GLU A 236 -2.72 7.84 2.97
CA GLU A 236 -3.33 7.02 1.91
C GLU A 236 -2.98 5.54 2.09
N LEU A 237 -1.70 5.23 2.29
CA LEU A 237 -1.23 3.86 2.57
C LEU A 237 -1.86 3.29 3.86
N ALA A 238 -2.13 4.14 4.85
CA ALA A 238 -2.81 3.74 6.09
C ALA A 238 -4.25 3.25 5.89
N ARG A 239 -4.84 3.43 4.70
CA ARG A 239 -6.16 2.90 4.33
C ARG A 239 -6.09 1.43 3.91
N HIS A 240 -4.90 0.93 3.63
CA HIS A 240 -4.65 -0.43 3.18
C HIS A 240 -4.29 -1.32 4.38
N SER A 241 -4.71 -2.58 4.32
CA SER A 241 -4.40 -3.58 5.34
C SER A 241 -2.99 -4.15 5.17
N ILE A 242 -2.42 -4.72 6.22
CA ILE A 242 -1.26 -5.62 6.14
C ILE A 242 -1.71 -7.05 5.82
N VAL A 243 -2.84 -7.47 6.41
CA VAL A 243 -3.48 -8.77 6.19
C VAL A 243 -4.93 -8.56 5.82
N LEU A 244 -5.35 -9.09 4.68
CA LEU A 244 -6.73 -9.03 4.21
C LEU A 244 -7.28 -10.44 4.09
N LYS A 245 -8.44 -10.71 4.72
CA LYS A 245 -9.19 -11.95 4.53
C LYS A 245 -10.41 -11.68 3.66
N ILE A 246 -10.47 -12.29 2.48
CA ILE A 246 -11.66 -12.23 1.61
C ILE A 246 -12.27 -13.62 1.52
N ASN A 247 -13.50 -13.78 2.01
CA ASN A 247 -14.15 -15.08 2.19
C ASN A 247 -13.23 -16.03 2.99
N ASP A 248 -12.78 -17.11 2.35
CA ASP A 248 -11.93 -18.15 2.93
C ASP A 248 -10.45 -18.02 2.49
N TRP A 249 -10.05 -16.88 1.93
CA TRP A 249 -8.69 -16.62 1.45
C TRP A 249 -8.03 -15.50 2.24
N VAL A 250 -6.74 -15.65 2.50
CA VAL A 250 -5.90 -14.62 3.12
C VAL A 250 -4.92 -14.05 2.10
N PHE A 251 -4.75 -12.75 2.11
CA PHE A 251 -3.87 -11.97 1.25
C PHE A 251 -2.95 -11.14 2.14
N CYS A 252 -1.65 -11.31 1.96
CA CYS A 252 -0.62 -10.55 2.68
C CYS A 252 0.67 -10.59 1.87
N HIS A 253 1.55 -9.61 2.07
CA HIS A 253 2.70 -9.45 1.19
C HIS A 253 3.76 -10.55 1.34
N GLY A 254 4.36 -10.73 2.52
CA GLY A 254 5.39 -11.76 2.76
C GLY A 254 4.82 -13.10 3.23
N GLY A 255 3.95 -13.08 4.24
CA GLY A 255 3.25 -14.27 4.73
C GLY A 255 2.84 -14.19 6.19
N LEU A 256 1.74 -14.85 6.55
CA LEU A 256 1.24 -14.92 7.93
C LEU A 256 1.83 -16.12 8.68
N LEU A 257 2.08 -16.01 9.98
CA LEU A 257 2.59 -17.09 10.82
C LEU A 257 1.64 -17.27 12.02
N PRO A 258 1.67 -18.41 12.76
CA PRO A 258 0.70 -18.67 13.83
C PRO A 258 0.68 -17.57 14.90
N HIS A 259 1.85 -17.08 15.29
CA HIS A 259 1.97 -16.02 16.30
C HIS A 259 1.46 -14.66 15.81
N HIS A 260 1.40 -14.40 14.49
CA HIS A 260 0.72 -13.22 13.94
C HIS A 260 -0.80 -13.32 14.13
N VAL A 261 -1.36 -14.52 13.92
CA VAL A 261 -2.78 -14.78 14.12
C VAL A 261 -3.15 -14.67 15.60
N GLU A 262 -2.32 -15.24 16.48
CA GLU A 262 -2.47 -15.13 17.94
C GLU A 262 -2.44 -13.68 18.43
N TYR A 263 -1.56 -12.85 17.85
CA TYR A 263 -1.52 -11.42 18.18
C TYR A 263 -2.78 -10.66 17.71
N GLY A 264 -3.41 -11.13 16.63
CA GLY A 264 -4.66 -10.63 16.08
C GLY A 264 -4.46 -9.77 14.83
N ILE A 265 -4.93 -10.25 13.67
CA ILE A 265 -4.72 -9.58 12.38
C ILE A 265 -5.42 -8.21 12.28
N ASP A 266 -6.58 -8.03 12.91
CA ASP A 266 -7.27 -6.73 12.98
C ASP A 266 -6.46 -5.71 13.79
N ARG A 267 -5.83 -6.18 14.88
CA ARG A 267 -4.92 -5.38 15.70
C ARG A 267 -3.67 -4.98 14.92
N ILE A 268 -3.06 -5.91 14.17
CA ILE A 268 -1.91 -5.63 13.31
C ILE A 268 -2.25 -4.51 12.32
N ASN A 269 -3.35 -4.67 11.59
CA ASN A 269 -3.84 -3.69 10.61
C ASN A 269 -4.09 -2.32 11.24
N ARG A 270 -4.74 -2.29 12.40
CA ARG A 270 -5.04 -1.06 13.14
C ARG A 270 -3.76 -0.35 13.62
N GLU A 271 -2.82 -1.07 14.22
CA GLU A 271 -1.58 -0.50 14.75
C GLU A 271 -0.73 0.10 13.61
N VAL A 272 -0.63 -0.58 12.46
CA VAL A 272 0.09 -0.04 11.29
C VAL A 272 -0.62 1.19 10.72
N SER A 273 -1.94 1.14 10.58
CA SER A 273 -2.72 2.28 10.09
C SER A 273 -2.57 3.52 10.98
N LEU A 274 -2.62 3.34 12.30
CA LEU A 274 -2.41 4.44 13.25
C LEU A 274 -0.99 5.00 13.17
N TRP A 275 0.01 4.13 13.12
CA TRP A 275 1.41 4.54 12.95
C TRP A 275 1.60 5.34 11.65
N MET A 276 1.10 4.87 10.51
CA MET A 276 1.22 5.57 9.23
C MET A 276 0.48 6.92 9.23
N ARG A 277 -0.63 7.05 9.95
CA ARG A 277 -1.35 8.32 10.18
C ARG A 277 -0.64 9.27 11.16
N GLY A 278 0.45 8.83 11.79
CA GLY A 278 1.13 9.59 12.85
C GLY A 278 0.31 9.71 14.14
N LEU A 279 -0.64 8.79 14.35
CA LEU A 279 -1.52 8.74 15.51
C LEU A 279 -1.00 7.75 16.55
N ASN A 280 -1.31 8.02 17.82
CA ASN A 280 -0.86 7.21 18.95
C ASN A 280 -2.04 6.79 19.80
N GLU A 281 -1.98 5.57 20.32
CA GLU A 281 -2.91 5.12 21.36
C GLU A 281 -2.40 5.42 22.77
N THR A 282 -1.09 5.64 22.92
CA THR A 282 -0.41 5.87 24.20
C THR A 282 0.39 7.17 24.20
N ASP A 283 0.68 7.69 25.39
CA ASP A 283 1.46 8.94 25.58
C ASP A 283 2.95 8.81 25.14
N ASP A 284 3.40 7.61 24.75
CA ASP A 284 4.81 7.31 24.45
C ASP A 284 5.21 7.58 22.98
N GLY A 285 4.34 8.17 22.16
CA GLY A 285 4.63 8.41 20.74
C GLY A 285 4.21 7.26 19.80
N PRO A 286 4.23 7.45 18.47
CA PRO A 286 3.85 6.41 17.51
C PRO A 286 4.94 5.34 17.50
N ARG A 287 4.59 4.10 17.83
CA ARG A 287 5.52 2.98 17.77
C ARG A 287 5.36 2.23 16.46
N ILE A 288 6.49 1.98 15.80
CA ILE A 288 6.54 1.15 14.59
C ILE A 288 6.08 -0.28 14.97
N PRO A 289 5.03 -0.83 14.34
CA PRO A 289 4.54 -2.17 14.66
C PRO A 289 5.49 -3.25 14.12
N PHE A 290 6.52 -3.58 14.91
CA PHE A 290 7.64 -4.43 14.49
C PHE A 290 7.18 -5.78 13.90
N LEU A 291 6.20 -6.43 14.55
CA LEU A 291 5.61 -7.70 14.12
C LEU A 291 5.08 -7.66 12.67
N ALA A 292 4.62 -6.50 12.22
CA ALA A 292 4.08 -6.32 10.88
C ALA A 292 5.15 -5.86 9.89
N THR A 293 6.07 -4.99 10.31
CA THR A 293 6.87 -4.16 9.39
C THR A 293 8.38 -4.44 9.40
N ARG A 294 8.91 -5.15 10.40
CA ARG A 294 10.36 -5.34 10.56
C ARG A 294 10.73 -6.74 11.06
N GLY A 295 11.85 -7.24 10.55
CA GLY A 295 12.39 -8.55 10.94
C GLY A 295 11.99 -9.62 9.93
N TYR A 296 12.84 -10.63 9.80
CA TYR A 296 12.68 -11.71 8.81
C TYR A 296 11.42 -12.55 8.99
N ASP A 297 10.80 -12.49 10.16
CA ASP A 297 9.57 -13.18 10.51
C ASP A 297 8.33 -12.29 10.43
N SER A 298 8.47 -10.97 10.21
CA SER A 298 7.33 -10.06 10.12
C SER A 298 6.46 -10.31 8.88
N VAL A 299 5.20 -9.90 8.95
CA VAL A 299 4.18 -10.18 7.92
C VAL A 299 4.62 -9.73 6.52
N VAL A 300 5.29 -8.58 6.40
CA VAL A 300 5.71 -8.04 5.10
C VAL A 300 7.09 -8.50 4.64
N TRP A 301 7.91 -9.13 5.48
CA TRP A 301 9.27 -9.55 5.11
C TRP A 301 9.49 -11.06 5.07
N ASN A 302 8.59 -11.82 5.70
CA ASN A 302 8.72 -13.26 5.79
C ASN A 302 8.74 -13.91 4.40
N ARG A 303 9.67 -14.84 4.21
CA ARG A 303 9.84 -15.62 2.95
C ARG A 303 9.62 -17.11 3.16
N LEU A 304 9.20 -17.56 4.33
CA LEU A 304 9.11 -18.97 4.71
C LEU A 304 8.38 -19.81 3.65
N TYR A 305 7.27 -19.30 3.12
CA TYR A 305 6.44 -20.03 2.15
C TYR A 305 6.88 -19.86 0.69
N SER A 306 7.70 -18.86 0.38
CA SER A 306 8.03 -18.47 -1.00
C SER A 306 9.45 -18.78 -1.41
N ARG A 307 10.28 -19.28 -0.49
CA ARG A 307 11.62 -19.80 -0.80
C ARG A 307 11.56 -20.96 -1.78
N ASP A 308 12.61 -21.07 -2.59
CA ASP A 308 12.77 -22.23 -3.46
C ASP A 308 12.91 -23.50 -2.60
N SER A 309 12.08 -24.50 -2.92
CA SER A 309 12.07 -25.80 -2.25
C SER A 309 13.18 -26.72 -2.77
N SER A 310 13.86 -26.38 -3.86
CA SER A 310 14.90 -27.22 -4.47
C SER A 310 16.09 -27.48 -3.54
N GLU A 311 16.33 -26.60 -2.57
CA GLU A 311 17.41 -26.69 -1.58
C GLU A 311 16.95 -27.28 -0.23
N LEU A 312 15.67 -27.63 -0.08
CA LEU A 312 15.10 -28.10 1.18
C LEU A 312 15.07 -29.63 1.26
N GLU A 313 15.38 -30.15 2.44
CA GLU A 313 15.16 -31.56 2.78
C GLU A 313 13.68 -31.84 3.05
N ASP A 314 13.22 -33.08 2.83
CA ASP A 314 11.81 -33.47 2.98
C ASP A 314 11.20 -33.06 4.33
N TYR A 315 11.96 -33.23 5.42
CA TYR A 315 11.48 -32.86 6.76
C TYR A 315 11.25 -31.34 6.91
N GLN A 316 12.01 -30.50 6.20
CA GLN A 316 11.84 -29.04 6.23
C GLN A 316 10.59 -28.65 5.46
N VAL A 317 10.31 -29.32 4.33
CA VAL A 317 9.09 -29.13 3.55
C VAL A 317 7.85 -29.51 4.38
N GLU A 318 7.90 -30.63 5.11
CA GLU A 318 6.85 -31.05 6.02
C GLU A 318 6.63 -30.05 7.17
N GLN A 319 7.70 -29.52 7.76
CA GLN A 319 7.60 -28.49 8.81
C GLN A 319 6.95 -27.21 8.28
N ILE A 320 7.34 -26.71 7.11
CA ILE A 320 6.74 -25.51 6.51
C ILE A 320 5.25 -25.76 6.22
N ASN A 321 4.90 -26.94 5.69
CA ASN A 321 3.49 -27.29 5.48
C ASN A 321 2.69 -27.30 6.79
N SER A 322 3.24 -27.91 7.85
CA SER A 322 2.57 -27.93 9.15
C SER A 322 2.34 -26.53 9.72
N ILE A 323 3.32 -25.62 9.58
CA ILE A 323 3.18 -24.23 10.01
C ILE A 323 2.12 -23.50 9.18
N LEU A 324 2.06 -23.75 7.87
CA LEU A 324 1.03 -23.18 7.00
C LEU A 324 -0.37 -23.68 7.39
N GLU A 325 -0.53 -24.99 7.60
CA GLU A 325 -1.80 -25.60 8.02
C GLU A 325 -2.28 -25.06 9.37
N GLU A 326 -1.38 -24.96 10.36
CA GLU A 326 -1.68 -24.36 11.67
C GLU A 326 -2.12 -22.90 11.52
N THR A 327 -1.41 -22.12 10.69
CA THR A 327 -1.74 -20.71 10.45
C THR A 327 -3.10 -20.55 9.79
N LEU A 328 -3.37 -21.33 8.74
CA LEU A 328 -4.63 -21.31 8.00
C LEU A 328 -5.81 -21.75 8.87
N GLN A 329 -5.61 -22.77 9.71
CA GLN A 329 -6.60 -23.20 10.69
C GLN A 329 -6.87 -22.10 11.73
N ALA A 330 -5.83 -21.46 12.25
CA ALA A 330 -5.96 -20.42 13.27
C ALA A 330 -6.72 -19.18 12.75
N VAL A 331 -6.51 -18.82 11.48
CA VAL A 331 -7.17 -17.66 10.83
C VAL A 331 -8.49 -18.02 10.14
N ASP A 332 -8.92 -19.29 10.21
CA ASP A 332 -10.12 -19.82 9.55
C ASP A 332 -10.15 -19.54 8.04
N ALA A 333 -9.08 -19.91 7.36
CA ALA A 333 -8.92 -19.76 5.91
C ALA A 333 -8.53 -21.07 5.24
N ARG A 334 -8.91 -21.20 3.98
CA ARG A 334 -8.57 -22.33 3.12
C ARG A 334 -7.17 -22.21 2.52
N ALA A 335 -6.78 -20.99 2.14
CA ALA A 335 -5.52 -20.75 1.45
C ALA A 335 -5.04 -19.30 1.65
N MET A 336 -3.76 -19.09 1.37
CA MET A 336 -3.07 -17.80 1.45
C MET A 336 -2.46 -17.44 0.09
N VAL A 337 -2.42 -16.15 -0.23
CA VAL A 337 -1.77 -15.60 -1.42
C VAL A 337 -0.72 -14.58 -0.98
N VAL A 338 0.49 -14.70 -1.51
CA VAL A 338 1.67 -13.89 -1.14
C VAL A 338 2.46 -13.39 -2.35
N GLY A 339 3.13 -12.25 -2.18
CA GLY A 339 4.07 -11.63 -3.12
C GLY A 339 5.51 -11.71 -2.61
N HIS A 340 6.24 -10.58 -2.66
CA HIS A 340 7.55 -10.31 -2.01
C HIS A 340 8.78 -11.07 -2.52
N THR A 341 8.59 -12.33 -2.92
CA THR A 341 9.67 -13.22 -3.34
C THR A 341 9.44 -13.63 -4.79
N PRO A 342 10.23 -13.08 -5.74
CA PRO A 342 10.04 -13.37 -7.15
C PRO A 342 10.12 -14.86 -7.46
N GLN A 343 9.11 -15.37 -8.16
CA GLN A 343 8.98 -16.73 -8.61
C GLN A 343 9.46 -16.81 -10.06
N MET A 344 10.62 -17.45 -10.28
CA MET A 344 11.28 -17.50 -11.60
C MET A 344 10.51 -18.32 -12.64
N GLU A 345 9.60 -19.19 -12.20
CA GLU A 345 8.77 -20.05 -13.06
C GLU A 345 7.36 -19.50 -13.30
N GLY A 346 7.10 -18.25 -12.88
CA GLY A 346 5.77 -17.64 -12.91
C GLY A 346 4.96 -17.94 -11.64
N VAL A 347 3.67 -17.55 -11.70
CA VAL A 347 2.69 -17.78 -10.63
C VAL A 347 2.55 -19.27 -10.39
N ASN A 348 2.60 -19.67 -9.13
CA ASN A 348 2.48 -21.08 -8.78
C ASN A 348 1.88 -21.28 -7.38
N CYS A 349 1.57 -22.54 -7.06
CA CYS A 349 1.08 -22.93 -5.74
C CYS A 349 1.86 -24.13 -5.17
N LYS A 350 1.94 -24.19 -3.84
CA LYS A 350 2.57 -25.29 -3.08
C LYS A 350 1.61 -25.82 -2.03
N TYR A 351 1.96 -26.96 -1.44
CA TYR A 351 1.23 -27.54 -0.30
C TYR A 351 -0.26 -27.74 -0.59
N ASN A 352 -0.59 -28.52 -1.63
CA ASN A 352 -1.96 -28.74 -2.11
C ASN A 352 -2.70 -27.44 -2.49
N CYS A 353 -1.94 -26.42 -2.89
CA CYS A 353 -2.40 -25.08 -3.23
C CYS A 353 -3.08 -24.33 -2.08
N ASN A 354 -2.63 -24.63 -0.86
CA ASN A 354 -2.90 -23.85 0.34
C ASN A 354 -2.09 -22.54 0.38
N ILE A 355 -1.01 -22.43 -0.40
CA ILE A 355 -0.27 -21.18 -0.63
C ILE A 355 -0.12 -20.91 -2.12
N TRP A 356 -0.37 -19.67 -2.52
CA TRP A 356 -0.15 -19.14 -3.86
C TRP A 356 0.90 -18.04 -3.81
N ARG A 357 1.87 -18.10 -4.72
CA ARG A 357 3.03 -17.21 -4.77
C ARG A 357 3.00 -16.50 -6.10
N ILE A 358 2.76 -15.19 -6.07
CA ILE A 358 2.32 -14.47 -7.28
C ILE A 358 3.23 -13.31 -7.68
N ASP A 359 4.26 -13.01 -6.90
CA ASP A 359 5.33 -12.13 -7.36
C ASP A 359 6.16 -12.86 -8.42
N VAL A 360 6.10 -12.39 -9.66
CA VAL A 360 6.88 -12.91 -10.80
C VAL A 360 8.05 -12.00 -11.17
N GLY A 361 8.29 -10.93 -10.41
CA GLY A 361 9.28 -9.90 -10.70
C GLY A 361 8.96 -9.12 -11.98
N MET A 362 7.67 -8.80 -12.20
CA MET A 362 7.21 -8.21 -13.48
C MET A 362 7.83 -6.83 -13.76
N SER A 363 8.09 -6.02 -12.73
CA SER A 363 8.69 -4.70 -12.89
C SER A 363 10.07 -4.78 -13.55
N SER A 364 10.33 -3.84 -14.45
CA SER A 364 11.64 -3.64 -15.07
C SER A 364 12.76 -3.33 -14.06
N GLY A 365 12.40 -2.80 -12.89
CA GLY A 365 13.32 -2.56 -11.77
C GLY A 365 13.67 -3.82 -10.95
N VAL A 366 13.11 -4.98 -11.30
CA VAL A 366 13.32 -6.28 -10.61
C VAL A 366 13.83 -7.36 -11.58
N LEU A 367 12.94 -8.04 -12.33
CA LEU A 367 13.32 -9.08 -13.31
C LEU A 367 12.87 -8.77 -14.73
N ASN A 368 11.97 -7.79 -14.91
CA ASN A 368 11.34 -7.50 -16.21
C ASN A 368 10.64 -8.73 -16.82
N SER A 369 10.05 -9.57 -15.97
CA SER A 369 9.31 -10.77 -16.39
C SER A 369 7.97 -10.38 -17.02
N MET A 370 7.37 -11.30 -17.77
CA MET A 370 5.99 -11.12 -18.23
C MET A 370 5.04 -11.08 -17.02
N PRO A 371 4.05 -10.17 -16.99
CA PRO A 371 3.04 -10.17 -15.94
C PRO A 371 2.23 -11.46 -15.92
N GLU A 372 1.84 -11.90 -14.73
CA GLU A 372 0.93 -13.01 -14.50
C GLU A 372 0.00 -12.68 -13.33
N VAL A 373 -1.23 -13.20 -13.37
CA VAL A 373 -2.30 -12.91 -12.39
C VAL A 373 -3.04 -14.19 -12.02
N VAL A 374 -3.58 -14.27 -10.79
CA VAL A 374 -4.31 -15.45 -10.28
C VAL A 374 -5.76 -15.15 -9.95
#